data_AF-A0A7X0DUW9-F1
#
_entry.id   AF-A0A7X0DUW9-F1
#
_cell.length_a   1.000
_cell.length_b   1.000
_cell.length_c   1.000
_cell.angle_alpha   90.00
_cell.angle_beta   90.00
_cell.angle_gamma   90.00
#
_symmetry.space_group_name_H-M   'P 1'
#
loop_
_entity.id
_entity.type
_entity.pdbx_description
1 polymer ?
#
loop_
_entity_poly.entity_id
_entity_poly.type
_entity_poly.pdbx_seq_one_letter_code
_entity_poly.pdbx_strand_id
1 'polypeptide(L)' 'TIAANTTYVASYHTTGAYVATDSFFTAAVTNGPLAAPASGNGLYAYGGSATAGLFPTSTFNSANYYADVVFRPQLAA' A
#
# COMPACT_ATOMS: atom_id res chain seq x y z
N THR A 1 0.61 16.49 6.71
CA THR A 1 0.76 16.84 5.29
C THR A 1 1.44 15.69 4.58
N ILE A 2 0.96 15.31 3.40
CA ILE A 2 1.63 14.34 2.52
C ILE A 2 2.49 15.14 1.55
N ALA A 3 3.79 14.86 1.52
CA ALA A 3 4.70 15.54 0.62
C ALA A 3 4.51 15.02 -0.81
N ALA A 4 4.48 15.93 -1.79
CA ALA A 4 4.43 15.54 -3.20
C ALA A 4 5.68 14.72 -3.57
N ASN A 5 5.55 13.83 -4.55
CA ASN A 5 6.64 12.99 -5.07
C ASN A 5 7.38 12.17 -4.00
N THR A 6 6.69 11.82 -2.92
CA THR A 6 7.24 10.99 -1.84
C THR A 6 6.49 9.67 -1.79
N THR A 7 7.24 8.56 -1.76
CA THR A 7 6.66 7.22 -1.65
C THR A 7 6.25 6.98 -0.20
N TYR A 8 4.98 6.61 0.00
CA TYR A 8 4.44 6.19 1.28
C TYR A 8 3.96 4.73 1.17
N VAL A 9 3.93 4.04 2.31
CA VAL A 9 3.36 2.70 2.40
C VAL A 9 2.00 2.81 3.09
N ALA A 10 0.94 2.49 2.35
CA ALA A 10 -0.37 2.23 2.92
C ALA A 10 -0.47 0.75 3.29
N SER A 11 -0.80 0.46 4.54
CA SER A 11 -0.95 -0.91 5.03
C SER A 11 -2.08 -1.00 6.05
N TYR A 12 -2.60 -2.20 6.22
CA TYR A 12 -3.58 -2.54 7.26
C TYR A 12 -3.14 -3.82 7.97
N HIS A 13 -3.70 -4.05 9.15
CA HIS A 13 -3.50 -5.28 9.91
C HIS A 13 -4.83 -6.04 10.02
N THR A 14 -4.78 -7.36 9.85
CA THR A 14 -5.93 -8.25 10.08
C THR A 14 -5.49 -9.45 10.91
N THR A 15 -6.35 -9.91 11.81
CA THR A 15 -6.21 -11.19 12.53
C THR A 15 -6.99 -12.32 11.84
N GLY A 16 -7.78 -11.99 10.82
CA GLY A 16 -8.57 -12.92 10.04
C GLY A 16 -7.98 -13.16 8.66
N ALA A 17 -8.85 -13.47 7.71
CA ALA A 17 -8.46 -13.61 6.31
C ALA A 17 -8.13 -12.25 5.68
N TYR A 18 -7.26 -12.29 4.67
CA TYR A 18 -7.04 -11.21 3.72
C TYR A 18 -7.28 -11.72 2.30
N VAL A 19 -7.56 -10.81 1.38
CA VAL A 19 -7.66 -11.13 -0.05
C VAL A 19 -6.36 -10.68 -0.70
N ALA A 20 -5.83 -11.52 -1.60
CA ALA A 20 -4.67 -11.18 -2.40
C ALA A 20 -4.93 -11.52 -3.86
N THR A 21 -4.45 -10.66 -4.76
CA THR A 21 -4.28 -11.01 -6.18
C THR A 21 -2.81 -10.94 -6.52
N ASP A 22 -2.25 -12.10 -6.82
CA ASP A 22 -0.87 -12.26 -7.25
C ASP A 22 -0.63 -11.64 -8.63
N SER A 23 0.60 -11.20 -8.88
CA SER A 23 1.04 -10.61 -10.15
C SER A 23 0.21 -9.40 -10.61
N PHE A 24 -0.42 -8.69 -9.67
CA PHE A 24 -1.25 -7.51 -9.96
C PHE A 24 -0.39 -6.29 -10.35
N PHE A 25 0.64 -5.97 -9.57
CA PHE A 25 1.52 -4.81 -9.82
C PHE A 25 2.64 -5.13 -10.83
N THR A 26 2.30 -5.78 -11.95
CA THR A 26 3.24 -5.97 -13.08
C THR A 26 3.52 -4.67 -13.83
N ALA A 27 2.63 -3.69 -13.70
CA ALA A 27 2.80 -2.31 -14.14
C ALA A 27 2.36 -1.34 -13.04
N ALA A 28 2.80 -0.08 -13.13
CA ALA A 28 2.38 0.95 -12.18
C ALA A 28 0.89 1.25 -12.35
N VAL A 29 0.18 1.40 -11.23
CA VAL A 29 -1.25 1.75 -11.22
C VAL A 29 -1.38 3.19 -10.77
N THR A 30 -2.01 4.02 -11.60
CA THR A 30 -2.22 5.43 -11.30
C THR A 30 -3.71 5.72 -11.12
N ASN A 31 -4.06 6.44 -10.07
CA ASN A 31 -5.41 6.91 -9.81
C ASN A 31 -5.38 8.38 -9.36
N GLY A 32 -5.69 9.28 -10.29
CA GLY A 32 -5.55 10.72 -10.07
C GLY A 32 -4.11 11.09 -9.66
N PRO A 33 -3.91 11.80 -8.54
CA PRO A 33 -2.59 12.23 -8.09
C PRO A 33 -1.76 11.13 -7.40
N LEU A 34 -2.31 9.92 -7.24
CA LEU A 34 -1.62 8.80 -6.61
C LEU A 34 -1.11 7.81 -7.66
N ALA A 35 0.11 7.32 -7.48
CA ALA A 35 0.68 6.24 -8.26
C ALA A 35 1.24 5.16 -7.33
N ALA A 36 0.83 3.92 -7.54
CA ALA A 36 1.40 2.74 -6.93
C ALA A 36 2.45 2.15 -7.89
N PRO A 37 3.74 2.05 -7.49
CA PRO A 37 4.79 1.55 -8.37
C PRO A 37 4.61 0.05 -8.66
N ALA A 38 5.13 -0.40 -9.80
CA ALA A 38 5.21 -1.82 -10.14
C ALA A 38 6.21 -2.56 -9.26
N SER A 39 7.43 -2.02 -9.19
CA SER A 39 8.53 -2.57 -8.40
C SER A 39 8.43 -2.15 -6.94
N GLY A 40 8.74 -3.08 -6.02
CA GLY A 40 8.75 -2.82 -4.58
C GLY A 40 7.36 -2.75 -3.94
N ASN A 41 6.31 -3.17 -4.66
CA ASN A 41 4.94 -3.24 -4.16
C ASN A 41 4.56 -4.68 -3.75
N GLY A 42 3.34 -4.88 -3.26
CA GLY A 42 2.92 -6.14 -2.65
C GLY A 42 3.64 -6.39 -1.33
N LEU A 43 3.76 -5.34 -0.53
CA LEU A 43 4.41 -5.37 0.77
C LEU A 43 3.54 -6.07 1.82
N TYR A 44 4.16 -6.92 2.63
CA TYR A 44 3.54 -7.57 3.78
C TYR A 44 4.53 -7.71 4.95
N ALA A 45 3.97 -7.99 6.12
CA ALA A 45 4.68 -8.50 7.28
C ALA A 45 3.74 -9.39 8.09
N TYR A 46 4.30 -10.41 8.75
CA TYR A 46 3.57 -11.24 9.70
C TYR A 46 3.85 -10.81 11.13
N GLY A 47 2.81 -10.79 11.97
CA GLY A 47 2.87 -10.37 13.36
C GLY A 47 2.25 -8.99 13.59
N GLY A 48 2.63 -8.36 14.71
CA GLY A 48 2.00 -7.13 15.19
C GLY A 48 0.68 -7.40 15.91
N SER A 49 -0.05 -6.33 16.18
CA SER A 49 -1.41 -6.38 16.72
C SER A 49 -2.28 -5.29 16.09
N ALA A 50 -3.58 -5.34 16.38
CA ALA A 50 -4.51 -4.31 15.94
C ALA A 50 -4.16 -2.90 16.48
N THR A 51 -3.41 -2.80 17.57
CA THR A 51 -3.02 -1.52 18.19
C THR A 51 -1.54 -1.18 18.02
N ALA A 52 -0.72 -2.17 17.66
CA ALA A 52 0.71 -2.02 17.39
C ALA A 52 1.03 -2.76 16.09
N GLY A 53 0.77 -2.08 14.96
CA GLY A 53 1.11 -2.61 13.63
C GLY A 53 2.62 -2.75 13.43
N LEU A 54 3.00 -3.50 12.39
CA LEU A 54 4.38 -3.60 11.93
C LEU A 54 4.52 -2.87 10.61
N PHE A 55 5.68 -2.24 10.39
CA PHE A 55 6.01 -1.71 9.08
C PHE A 55 6.37 -2.87 8.14
N PRO A 56 5.69 -3.04 6.98
CA PRO A 56 5.94 -4.17 6.12
C PRO A 56 7.25 -3.99 5.34
N THR A 57 8.09 -5.03 5.33
CA THR A 57 9.41 -5.02 4.69
C THR A 57 9.62 -6.20 3.73
N SER A 58 8.68 -7.16 3.70
CA SER A 58 8.71 -8.30 2.78
C SER A 58 7.78 -8.06 1.60
N THR A 59 8.07 -8.65 0.46
CA THR A 59 7.21 -8.61 -0.74
C THR A 59 6.99 -10.01 -1.29
N PHE A 60 5.83 -10.24 -1.90
CA PHE A 60 5.54 -11.48 -2.59
C PHE A 60 4.84 -11.21 -3.92
N ASN A 61 5.40 -11.76 -5.00
CA ASN A 61 4.82 -11.85 -6.33
C ASN A 61 4.07 -10.60 -6.85
N SER A 62 4.54 -9.39 -6.53
CA SER A 62 3.87 -8.13 -6.90
C SER A 62 2.37 -8.12 -6.55
N ALA A 63 2.01 -8.73 -5.41
CA ALA A 63 0.62 -8.97 -5.03
C ALA A 63 -0.12 -7.68 -4.66
N ASN A 64 -1.44 -7.66 -4.86
CA ASN A 64 -2.32 -6.62 -4.33
C ASN A 64 -3.11 -7.16 -3.15
N TYR A 65 -2.92 -6.56 -1.97
CA TYR A 65 -3.61 -6.90 -0.72
C TYR A 65 -4.85 -6.04 -0.43
N TYR A 66 -5.27 -5.19 -1.38
CA TYR A 66 -6.49 -4.36 -1.31
C TYR A 66 -6.54 -3.38 -0.13
N ALA A 67 -5.47 -2.59 0.04
CA ALA A 67 -5.49 -1.43 0.92
C ALA A 67 -6.01 -0.19 0.15
N ASP A 68 -7.18 0.33 0.53
CA ASP A 68 -7.79 1.50 -0.11
C ASP A 68 -7.28 2.82 0.51
N VAL A 69 -6.79 3.72 -0.35
CA VAL A 69 -6.29 5.03 0.07
C VAL A 69 -7.25 6.13 -0.38
N VAL A 70 -7.86 6.81 0.59
CA VAL A 70 -8.64 8.04 0.33
C VAL A 70 -7.71 9.24 0.47
N PHE A 71 -7.42 9.91 -0.64
CA PHE A 71 -6.54 11.07 -0.67
C PHE A 71 -7.30 12.36 -0.97
N ARG A 72 -7.04 13.40 -0.18
CA ARG A 72 -7.59 14.75 -0.37
C ARG A 72 -6.44 15.72 -0.59
N PRO A 73 -6.15 16.13 -1.84
CA PRO A 73 -5.14 17.14 -2.08
C PRO A 73 -5.59 18.45 -1.45
N GLN A 74 -4.68 19.12 -0.75
CA GLN A 74 -4.89 20.51 -0.38
C GLN A 74 -4.65 21.34 -1.64
N LEU A 75 -5.65 22.13 -2.06
CA LEU A 75 -5.48 23.10 -3.13
C LEU A 75 -4.39 24.11 -2.71
N ALA A 76 -3.46 24.40 -3.62
CA ALA A 76 -2.55 25.52 -3.41
C ALA A 76 -3.39 26.80 -3.31
N ALA A 77 -3.12 27.62 -2.29
CA ALA A 77 -3.73 28.93 -2.11
C ALA A 77 -3.19 29.93 -3.13
#